data_AF-A0A3C0S8Y4-F1
#
_entry.id   AF-A0A3C0S8Y4-F1
#
_cell.length_a   1.000
_cell.length_b   1.000
_cell.length_c   1.000
_cell.angle_alpha   90.00
_cell.angle_beta   90.00
_cell.angle_gamma   90.00
#
_symmetry.space_group_name_H-M   'P 1'
#
loop_
_entity.id
_entity.type
_entity.pdbx_description
1 polymer ?
#
loop_
_entity_poly.entity_id
_entity_poly.type
_entity_poly.pdbx_seq_one_letter_code
_entity_poly.pdbx_strand_id
1 'polypeptide(L)'
;MMAKREVADGRILIIDDESGNIAILERVLKGSGFNNIKSISNSRLAVTTYDEYRPDLVLLDLNIPHVNGFEVIDQLKKAQNRNH
;
A
#
# COMPACT_ATOMS: atom_id res chain seq x y z
N MET A 1 12.99 27.35 0.63
CA MET A 1 11.93 26.57 1.31
C MET A 1 11.26 25.69 0.26
N MET A 2 11.67 24.42 0.17
CA MET A 2 11.13 23.43 -0.77
C MET A 2 11.05 22.10 0.00
N ALA A 3 10.14 21.20 -0.38
CA ALA A 3 9.99 19.81 0.11
C ALA A 3 9.00 19.48 1.24
N LYS A 4 7.97 20.29 1.54
CA LYS A 4 6.83 19.81 2.38
C LYS A 4 5.56 19.46 1.57
N ARG A 5 5.48 19.90 0.31
CA ARG A 5 4.28 19.73 -0.53
C ARG A 5 4.27 18.45 -1.36
N GLU A 6 5.43 17.94 -1.79
CA GLU A 6 5.50 16.78 -2.71
C GLU A 6 5.19 15.43 -2.04
N VAL A 7 5.48 15.30 -0.74
CA VAL A 7 5.25 14.05 0.00
C VAL A 7 3.77 13.85 0.33
N ALA A 8 2.99 14.93 0.46
CA ALA A 8 1.59 14.88 0.90
C ALA A 8 0.61 14.32 -0.15
N ASP A 9 0.98 14.37 -1.44
CA ASP A 9 0.16 13.90 -2.56
C ASP A 9 0.41 12.43 -2.93
N GLY A 10 1.49 11.83 -2.39
CA GLY A 10 1.85 10.44 -2.65
C GLY A 10 0.75 9.47 -2.21
N ARG A 11 0.35 8.59 -3.12
CA ARG A 11 -0.68 7.57 -2.90
C ARG A 11 -0.08 6.35 -2.23
N ILE A 12 -0.51 6.06 -1.01
CA ILE A 12 -0.01 4.92 -0.24
C ILE A 12 -1.07 3.82 -0.20
N LEU A 13 -0.70 2.61 -0.61
CA LEU A 13 -1.54 1.42 -0.45
C LEU A 13 -0.99 0.56 0.69
N ILE A 14 -1.79 0.30 1.71
CA ILE A 14 -1.47 -0.60 2.83
C ILE A 14 -2.19 -1.94 2.62
N ILE A 15 -1.46 -3.04 2.75
CA ILE A 15 -1.96 -4.41 2.60
C ILE A 15 -1.53 -5.22 3.82
N ASP A 16 -2.47 -5.46 4.73
CA ASP A 16 -2.22 -6.15 6.01
C ASP A 16 -3.52 -6.77 6.51
N ASP A 17 -3.56 -8.07 6.85
CA ASP A 17 -4.79 -8.75 7.27
C ASP A 17 -5.22 -8.40 8.72
N GLU A 18 -4.33 -7.80 9.49
CA GLU A 18 -4.59 -7.37 10.86
C GLU A 18 -5.05 -5.90 10.90
N SER A 19 -6.34 -5.71 11.16
CA SER A 19 -6.94 -4.36 11.26
C SER A 19 -6.27 -3.43 12.28
N GLY A 20 -5.64 -3.99 13.33
CA GLY A 20 -4.86 -3.23 14.31
C GLY A 20 -3.62 -2.57 13.69
N ASN A 21 -2.88 -3.31 12.86
CA ASN A 21 -1.70 -2.81 12.16
C ASN A 21 -2.08 -1.72 11.15
N ILE A 22 -3.16 -1.94 10.38
CA ILE A 22 -3.72 -0.92 9.48
C ILE A 22 -4.00 0.38 10.24
N ALA A 23 -4.70 0.32 11.37
CA ALA A 23 -5.09 1.51 12.11
C ALA A 23 -3.87 2.30 12.65
N ILE A 24 -2.84 1.58 13.11
CA ILE A 24 -1.58 2.19 13.57
C ILE A 24 -0.86 2.85 12.40
N LEU A 25 -0.69 2.15 11.28
CA LEU A 25 0.00 2.66 10.10
C LEU A 25 -0.71 3.89 9.52
N GLU A 26 -2.02 3.85 9.37
CA GLU A 26 -2.80 5.02 8.93
C GLU A 26 -2.60 6.22 9.84
N ARG A 27 -2.63 6.01 11.16
CA ARG A 27 -2.43 7.10 12.13
C ARG A 27 -1.04 7.72 12.00
N VAL A 28 -0.01 6.89 11.86
CA VAL A 28 1.39 7.35 11.72
C VAL A 28 1.59 8.12 10.41
N LEU A 29 1.07 7.60 9.31
CA LEU A 29 1.18 8.22 7.99
C LEU A 29 0.40 9.54 7.90
N LYS A 30 -0.84 9.56 8.41
CA LYS A 30 -1.65 10.79 8.52
C LYS A 30 -0.96 11.82 9.41
N GLY A 31 -0.41 11.40 10.55
CA GLY A 31 0.38 12.26 11.44
C GLY A 31 1.65 12.84 10.79
N SER A 32 2.19 12.14 9.78
CA SER A 32 3.36 12.58 9.00
C SER A 32 3.00 13.47 7.80
N GLY A 33 1.70 13.71 7.55
CA GLY A 33 1.19 14.57 6.49
C GLY A 33 0.78 13.85 5.21
N PHE A 34 0.78 12.52 5.18
CA PHE A 34 0.24 11.73 4.07
C PHE A 34 -1.27 11.62 4.22
N ASN A 35 -2.02 12.19 3.27
CA ASN A 35 -3.48 12.19 3.32
C ASN A 35 -4.11 11.21 2.33
N ASN A 36 -3.36 10.75 1.35
CA ASN A 36 -3.84 9.85 0.31
C ASN A 36 -3.42 8.41 0.62
N ILE A 37 -4.17 7.77 1.51
CA ILE A 37 -3.90 6.40 1.98
C ILE A 37 -5.12 5.53 1.69
N LYS A 38 -4.89 4.37 1.07
CA LYS A 38 -5.88 3.32 0.89
C LYS A 38 -5.37 2.06 1.59
N SER A 39 -6.25 1.39 2.31
CA SER A 39 -5.89 0.21 3.10
C SER A 39 -6.78 -0.96 2.71
N ILE A 40 -6.20 -2.15 2.57
CA ILE A 40 -6.94 -3.40 2.33
C ILE A 40 -6.48 -4.47 3.30
N SER A 41 -7.43 -5.23 3.84
CA SER A 41 -7.15 -6.39 4.69
C SER A 41 -7.18 -7.73 3.95
N ASN A 42 -7.66 -7.71 2.71
CA ASN A 42 -7.69 -8.90 1.87
C ASN A 42 -6.61 -8.80 0.79
N SER A 43 -5.50 -9.50 1.00
CA SER A 43 -4.37 -9.55 0.07
C SER A 43 -4.73 -10.04 -1.33
N ARG A 44 -5.83 -10.81 -1.50
CA ARG A 44 -6.32 -11.21 -2.84
C ARG A 44 -6.77 -10.02 -3.69
N LEU A 45 -7.14 -8.90 -3.07
CA LEU A 45 -7.52 -7.67 -3.78
C LEU A 45 -6.32 -6.77 -4.09
N ALA A 46 -5.09 -7.18 -3.74
CA ALA A 46 -3.89 -6.36 -3.88
C ALA A 46 -3.66 -5.87 -5.31
N VAL A 47 -3.69 -6.77 -6.29
CA VAL A 47 -3.41 -6.44 -7.70
C VAL A 47 -4.47 -5.51 -8.27
N THR A 48 -5.75 -5.86 -8.10
CA THR A 48 -6.87 -5.04 -8.56
C THR A 48 -6.83 -3.65 -7.93
N THR A 49 -6.60 -3.58 -6.62
CA THR A 49 -6.50 -2.30 -5.90
C THR A 49 -5.30 -1.50 -6.35
N TYR A 50 -4.16 -2.14 -6.61
CA TYR A 50 -2.96 -1.50 -7.13
C TYR A 50 -3.19 -0.88 -8.52
N ASP A 51 -3.80 -1.64 -9.43
CA ASP A 51 -4.07 -1.17 -10.80
C ASP A 51 -5.10 -0.02 -10.84
N GLU A 52 -6.11 -0.05 -9.98
CA GLU A 52 -7.13 1.01 -9.88
C GLU A 52 -6.61 2.26 -9.17
N TYR A 53 -5.94 2.07 -8.03
CA TYR A 53 -5.53 3.17 -7.17
C TYR A 53 -4.25 3.85 -7.65
N ARG A 54 -3.39 3.10 -8.36
CA ARG A 54 -2.06 3.53 -8.83
C ARG A 54 -1.24 4.14 -7.70
N PRO A 55 -0.92 3.36 -6.64
CA PRO A 55 -0.13 3.87 -5.54
C PRO A 55 1.32 4.16 -5.95
N ASP A 56 1.89 5.21 -5.38
CA ASP A 56 3.31 5.53 -5.47
C ASP A 56 4.14 4.70 -4.48
N LEU A 57 3.50 4.24 -3.39
CA LEU A 57 4.11 3.40 -2.36
C LEU A 57 3.14 2.29 -1.93
N VAL A 58 3.64 1.06 -1.83
CA VAL A 58 2.90 -0.06 -1.26
C VAL A 58 3.58 -0.52 0.03
N LEU A 59 2.83 -0.55 1.13
CA LEU A 59 3.21 -1.17 2.39
C LEU A 59 2.50 -2.52 2.49
N LEU A 60 3.25 -3.60 2.35
CA LEU A 60 2.75 -4.96 2.37
C LEU A 60 3.32 -5.67 3.59
N ASP A 61 2.45 -6.21 4.45
CA ASP A 61 2.88 -7.16 5.46
C ASP A 61 3.24 -8.50 4.81
N LEU A 62 4.37 -9.07 5.26
CA LEU A 62 4.86 -10.37 4.81
C LEU A 62 4.46 -11.49 5.77
N ASN A 63 4.01 -11.16 6.97
CA ASN A 63 3.60 -12.11 7.99
C ASN A 63 2.13 -12.51 7.88
N ILE A 64 1.59 -12.59 6.66
CA ILE A 64 0.22 -13.01 6.41
C ILE A 64 0.12 -14.54 6.57
N PRO A 65 -0.62 -15.07 7.56
CA PRO A 65 -0.89 -16.49 7.61
C PRO A 65 -1.76 -16.90 6.41
N HIS A 66 -1.42 -18.02 5.77
CA HIS A 66 -2.16 -18.63 4.65
C HIS A 66 -2.04 -17.98 3.27
N VAL A 67 -1.41 -16.82 3.12
CA VAL A 67 -1.08 -16.24 1.80
C VAL A 67 0.41 -16.01 1.71
N ASN A 68 1.02 -16.49 0.63
CA ASN A 68 2.43 -16.27 0.40
C ASN A 68 2.65 -14.78 0.04
N GLY A 69 3.08 -13.95 0.98
CA GLY A 69 3.35 -12.53 0.75
C GLY A 69 4.29 -12.27 -0.44
N PHE A 70 5.15 -13.22 -0.75
CA PHE A 70 6.02 -13.18 -1.95
C PHE A 70 5.25 -13.34 -3.27
N GLU A 71 4.14 -14.08 -3.30
CA GLU A 71 3.27 -14.15 -4.49
C GLU A 71 2.60 -12.81 -4.76
N VAL A 72 2.18 -12.09 -3.72
CA VAL A 72 1.63 -10.73 -3.86
C VAL A 72 2.69 -9.80 -4.44
N ILE A 73 3.94 -9.87 -3.96
CA ILE A 73 5.05 -9.10 -4.54
C ILE A 73 5.27 -9.44 -6.02
N ASP A 74 5.30 -10.72 -6.39
CA ASP A 74 5.49 -11.14 -7.79
C ASP A 74 4.36 -10.64 -8.69
N GLN A 75 3.12 -10.71 -8.22
CA GLN A 75 1.96 -10.18 -8.93
C GLN A 75 2.02 -8.66 -9.10
N LEU A 76 2.39 -7.92 -8.05
CA LEU A 76 2.55 -6.46 -8.10
C LEU A 76 3.68 -6.04 -9.04
N LYS A 77 4.82 -6.74 -9.02
CA LYS A 77 5.92 -6.50 -9.95
C LYS A 77 5.50 -6.73 -11.41
N LYS A 78 4.74 -7.81 -11.66
CA LYS A 78 4.17 -8.06 -12.98
C LYS A 78 3.18 -6.97 -13.41
N ALA A 79 2.38 -6.45 -12.50
CA ALA A 79 1.46 -5.34 -12.79
C ALA A 79 2.22 -4.03 -13.07
N GLN A 80 3.26 -3.71 -12.31
CA GLN A 80 4.12 -2.56 -12.54
C GLN A 80 4.77 -2.58 -13.93
N ASN A 81 5.23 -3.75 -14.38
CA ASN A 81 5.87 -3.93 -15.68
C ASN A 81 4.90 -3.83 -16.87
N ARG A 82 3.59 -4.00 -16.67
CA ARG A 82 2.58 -3.80 -17.74
C ARG A 82 2.22 -2.33 -17.96
N ASN A 83 2.59 -1.49 -17.01
CA ASN A 83 2.20 -0.09 -16.94
C ASN A 83 3.36 0.87 -17.34
N HIS A 84 4.44 0.30 -17.89
CA HIS A 84 5.55 0.98 -18.56
C HIS A 84 5.59 0.55 -20.02
#